data_AF-A0A6G8FJ95-F1
#
_entry.id   AF-A0A6G8FJ95-F1
#
_cell.length_a   1.000
_cell.length_b   1.000
_cell.length_c   1.000
_cell.angle_alpha   90.00
_cell.angle_beta   90.00
_cell.angle_gamma   90.00
#
_symmetry.space_group_name_H-M   'P 1'
#
loop_
_entity.id
_entity.type
_entity.pdbx_description
1 polymer ?
#
loop_
_entity_poly.entity_id
_entity_poly.type
_entity_poly.pdbx_seq_one_letter_code
_entity_poly.pdbx_strand_id
1 'polypeptide(L)'
;MSTTMLPGPVSLSLVKSASPPANGVSYTAGERIMFSFEVTNTGSRDLKHVTVSEERFVNGAGASLSLATPISPRSPADFDGILASGESATFAADYLVTLEDQLAGGEITNSAAASGVSFGGEQVQAHSDVAVSVALPRPAIDLVKSVANRPAQGTAFTPGERVQYEFTVRNTGNVPLSSVNVTEESFTNGNLESVRLDGPITAPTASTEY
;
A
#
# COMPACT_ATOMS: atom_id res chain seq x y z
N MET A 1 35.97 -51.50 16.82
CA MET A 1 35.81 -50.04 16.91
C MET A 1 34.48 -49.69 16.26
N SER A 2 33.39 -49.59 17.02
CA SER A 2 32.15 -49.01 16.47
C SER A 2 32.28 -47.50 16.56
N THR A 3 32.54 -46.86 15.43
CA THR A 3 32.43 -45.41 15.32
C THR A 3 30.93 -45.10 15.26
N THR A 4 30.34 -44.73 16.38
CA THR A 4 28.97 -44.20 16.40
C THR A 4 29.01 -42.87 15.66
N MET A 5 28.59 -42.86 14.40
CA MET A 5 28.38 -41.63 13.63
C MET A 5 27.39 -40.77 14.42
N LEU A 6 27.79 -39.55 14.76
CA LEU A 6 26.86 -38.57 15.33
C LEU A 6 25.74 -38.36 14.30
N PRO A 7 24.46 -38.38 14.70
CA PRO A 7 23.37 -37.75 13.97
C PRO A 7 23.81 -36.54 13.14
N GLY A 8 23.61 -36.57 11.82
CA GLY A 8 23.84 -35.39 10.99
C GLY A 8 22.94 -34.22 11.39
N PRO A 9 23.34 -32.96 11.15
CA PRO A 9 22.62 -31.77 11.61
C PRO A 9 21.22 -31.66 10.99
N VAL A 10 20.29 -31.07 11.76
CA VAL A 10 18.97 -30.62 11.31
C VAL A 10 18.99 -29.09 11.26
N SER A 11 18.63 -28.50 10.13
CA SER A 11 18.65 -27.04 9.94
C SER A 11 17.66 -26.63 8.84
N LEU A 12 17.19 -25.39 8.93
CA LEU A 12 16.22 -24.80 8.00
C LEU A 12 16.68 -23.38 7.67
N SER A 13 16.43 -22.92 6.45
CA SER A 13 16.50 -21.51 6.08
C SER A 13 15.17 -21.04 5.52
N LEU A 14 14.86 -19.76 5.74
CA LEU A 14 13.72 -19.08 5.17
C LEU A 14 14.22 -17.80 4.48
N VAL A 15 13.84 -17.61 3.23
CA VAL A 15 14.03 -16.37 2.49
C VAL A 15 12.66 -15.80 2.16
N LYS A 16 12.36 -14.62 2.70
CA LYS A 16 11.14 -13.88 2.42
C LYS A 16 11.42 -12.77 1.41
N SER A 17 10.52 -12.60 0.47
CA SER A 17 10.59 -11.53 -0.54
C SER A 17 9.20 -10.98 -0.84
N ALA A 18 9.17 -9.79 -1.43
CA ALA A 18 7.96 -9.12 -1.89
C ALA A 18 8.10 -8.78 -3.37
N SER A 19 6.98 -8.75 -4.10
CA SER A 19 6.94 -8.21 -5.46
C SER A 19 7.46 -6.76 -5.50
N PRO A 20 7.91 -6.25 -6.66
CA PRO A 20 8.13 -4.82 -6.84
C PRO A 20 6.78 -4.08 -7.00
N PRO A 21 6.69 -2.81 -6.57
CA PRO A 21 5.52 -1.97 -6.87
C PRO A 21 5.44 -1.65 -8.36
N ALA A 22 4.25 -1.25 -8.84
CA ALA A 22 4.02 -1.02 -10.27
C ALA A 22 4.92 0.08 -10.87
N ASN A 23 5.27 1.09 -10.07
CA ASN A 23 6.18 2.18 -10.45
C ASN A 23 7.66 1.90 -10.17
N GLY A 24 8.00 0.74 -9.59
CA GLY A 24 9.37 0.33 -9.24
C GLY A 24 10.00 1.05 -8.04
N VAL A 25 9.28 1.94 -7.36
CA VAL A 25 9.79 2.76 -6.24
C VAL A 25 9.02 2.53 -4.94
N SER A 26 7.70 2.68 -4.96
CA SER A 26 6.87 2.59 -3.75
C SER A 26 5.44 2.20 -4.08
N TYR A 27 4.81 1.43 -3.21
CA TYR A 27 3.42 1.02 -3.34
C TYR A 27 2.45 2.19 -3.13
N THR A 28 1.34 2.20 -3.85
CA THR A 28 0.19 3.09 -3.62
C THR A 28 -1.05 2.31 -3.18
N ALA A 29 -2.01 3.00 -2.58
CA ALA A 29 -3.28 2.38 -2.18
C ALA A 29 -3.97 1.71 -3.38
N GLY A 30 -4.40 0.47 -3.19
CA GLY A 30 -5.01 -0.37 -4.24
C GLY A 30 -4.03 -1.33 -4.93
N GLU A 31 -2.72 -1.16 -4.76
CA GLU A 31 -1.74 -2.14 -5.24
C GLU A 31 -1.68 -3.38 -4.36
N ARG A 32 -1.35 -4.53 -4.96
CA ARG A 32 -1.11 -5.79 -4.24
C ARG A 32 0.37 -6.04 -4.07
N ILE A 33 0.78 -6.37 -2.85
CA ILE A 33 2.08 -6.96 -2.55
C ILE A 33 1.91 -8.48 -2.61
N MET A 34 2.69 -9.16 -3.46
CA MET A 34 2.81 -10.61 -3.42
C MET A 34 4.04 -10.99 -2.60
N PHE A 35 3.82 -11.66 -1.47
CA PHE A 35 4.90 -12.23 -0.66
C PHE A 35 5.24 -13.64 -1.13
N SER A 36 6.55 -13.94 -1.19
CA SER A 36 7.09 -15.26 -1.50
C SER A 36 8.03 -15.70 -0.38
N PHE A 37 7.85 -16.94 0.06
CA PHE A 37 8.58 -17.55 1.18
C PHE A 37 9.27 -18.82 0.68
N GLU A 38 10.57 -18.76 0.45
CA GLU A 38 11.38 -19.92 0.07
C GLU A 38 11.96 -20.57 1.32
N VAL A 39 11.53 -21.80 1.59
CA VAL A 39 11.97 -22.61 2.72
C VAL A 39 12.88 -23.70 2.20
N THR A 40 14.10 -23.80 2.73
CA THR A 40 15.09 -24.82 2.33
C THR A 40 15.53 -25.64 3.53
N ASN A 41 15.55 -26.97 3.38
CA ASN A 41 16.20 -27.85 4.34
C ASN A 41 17.72 -27.84 4.10
N THR A 42 18.45 -27.07 4.91
CA THR A 42 19.91 -26.96 4.85
C THR A 42 20.63 -28.01 5.69
N GLY A 43 19.87 -28.83 6.42
CA GLY A 43 20.37 -29.96 7.19
C GLY A 43 20.62 -31.20 6.34
N SER A 44 21.14 -32.24 6.99
CA SER A 44 21.44 -33.56 6.41
C SER A 44 20.36 -34.61 6.66
N ARG A 45 19.24 -34.21 7.27
CA ARG A 45 18.11 -35.06 7.64
C ARG A 45 16.83 -34.49 7.09
N ASP A 46 15.96 -35.36 6.60
CA ASP A 46 14.67 -34.98 6.08
C ASP A 46 13.77 -34.38 7.17
N LEU A 47 12.99 -33.39 6.77
CA LEU A 47 12.02 -32.69 7.61
C LEU A 47 10.61 -33.06 7.20
N LYS A 48 9.70 -33.10 8.17
CA LYS A 48 8.26 -33.24 7.99
C LYS A 48 7.51 -32.14 8.73
N HIS A 49 6.23 -31.98 8.40
CA HIS A 49 5.37 -30.92 8.94
C HIS A 49 5.94 -29.52 8.71
N VAL A 50 6.56 -29.32 7.53
CA VAL A 50 7.13 -28.04 7.18
C VAL A 50 6.00 -27.04 6.92
N THR A 51 5.97 -25.96 7.69
CA THR A 51 4.94 -24.92 7.61
C THR A 51 5.56 -23.53 7.73
N VAL A 52 4.84 -22.51 7.24
CA VAL A 52 5.21 -21.10 7.38
C VAL A 52 4.09 -20.38 8.12
N SER A 53 4.45 -19.58 9.12
CA SER A 53 3.54 -18.74 9.88
C SER A 53 3.97 -17.28 9.83
N GLU A 54 2.99 -16.40 9.71
CA GLU A 54 3.17 -14.96 9.86
C GLU A 54 3.49 -14.62 11.32
N GLU A 55 4.37 -13.64 11.53
CA GLU A 55 4.72 -13.15 12.86
C GLU A 55 4.30 -11.68 13.01
N ARG A 56 5.22 -10.73 12.80
CA ARG A 56 4.95 -9.30 12.90
C ARG A 56 4.63 -8.74 11.53
N PHE A 57 3.42 -8.24 11.38
CA PHE A 57 2.99 -7.51 10.18
C PHE A 57 2.43 -6.15 10.56
N VAL A 58 3.13 -5.06 10.21
CA VAL A 58 2.71 -3.70 10.55
C VAL A 58 2.95 -2.70 9.42
N ASN A 59 2.17 -1.62 9.38
CA ASN A 59 2.45 -0.46 8.53
C ASN A 59 3.41 0.54 9.18
N GLY A 60 3.69 1.66 8.50
CA GLY A 60 4.65 2.67 8.97
C GLY A 60 4.23 3.42 10.25
N ALA A 61 2.95 3.35 10.64
CA ALA A 61 2.47 3.86 11.93
C ALA A 61 2.55 2.79 13.04
N GLY A 62 2.98 1.57 12.73
CA GLY A 62 3.02 0.44 13.65
C GLY A 62 1.68 -0.25 13.88
N ALA A 63 0.66 0.05 13.07
CA ALA A 63 -0.64 -0.63 13.16
C ALA A 63 -0.52 -2.05 12.60
N SER A 64 -1.10 -3.02 13.33
CA SER A 64 -1.10 -4.42 12.91
C SER A 64 -1.92 -4.64 11.64
N LEU A 65 -1.34 -5.36 10.70
CA LEU A 65 -1.96 -5.74 9.43
C LEU A 65 -2.30 -7.23 9.41
N SER A 66 -3.03 -7.66 8.39
CA SER A 66 -3.36 -9.08 8.16
C SER A 66 -3.27 -9.39 6.68
N LEU A 67 -2.72 -10.55 6.34
CA LEU A 67 -2.64 -11.03 4.96
C LEU A 67 -4.04 -11.17 4.36
N ALA A 68 -4.19 -10.84 3.08
CA ALA A 68 -5.44 -10.98 2.35
C ALA A 68 -5.76 -12.45 2.04
N THR A 69 -4.73 -13.28 1.92
CA THR A 69 -4.85 -14.73 1.71
C THR A 69 -4.02 -15.51 2.73
N PRO A 70 -4.42 -16.76 3.06
CA PRO A 70 -3.61 -17.62 3.91
C PRO A 70 -2.31 -18.01 3.20
N ILE A 71 -1.22 -18.12 3.96
CA ILE A 71 0.07 -18.61 3.45
C ILE A 71 -0.12 -20.05 2.94
N SER A 72 0.11 -20.27 1.66
CA SER A 72 -0.15 -21.55 1.00
C SER A 72 1.05 -21.98 0.16
N PRO A 73 1.35 -23.30 0.08
CA PRO A 73 2.41 -23.81 -0.80
C PRO A 73 2.10 -23.45 -2.26
N ARG A 74 3.14 -23.05 -2.99
CA ARG A 74 3.04 -22.71 -4.41
C ARG A 74 3.90 -23.61 -5.30
N SER A 75 5.09 -23.98 -4.82
CA SER A 75 6.03 -24.85 -5.53
C SER A 75 6.78 -25.73 -4.52
N PRO A 76 6.89 -27.04 -4.74
CA PRO A 76 6.18 -27.81 -5.77
C PRO A 76 4.65 -27.76 -5.54
N ALA A 77 3.87 -28.02 -6.59
CA ALA A 77 2.40 -27.90 -6.52
C ALA A 77 1.75 -28.98 -5.63
N ASP A 78 2.43 -30.09 -5.47
CA ASP A 78 2.07 -31.27 -4.69
C ASP A 78 2.86 -31.37 -3.37
N PHE A 79 3.34 -30.24 -2.85
CA PHE A 79 4.06 -30.21 -1.58
C PHE A 79 3.29 -30.92 -0.46
N ASP A 80 3.88 -31.98 0.08
CA ASP A 80 3.28 -32.90 1.05
C ASP A 80 3.67 -32.59 2.51
N GLY A 81 4.39 -31.48 2.73
CA GLY A 81 4.90 -31.08 4.03
C GLY A 81 6.25 -31.70 4.39
N ILE A 82 6.90 -32.41 3.46
CA ILE A 82 8.23 -32.99 3.62
C ILE A 82 9.26 -32.21 2.79
N LEU A 83 10.45 -32.01 3.36
CA LEU A 83 11.63 -31.54 2.63
C LEU A 83 12.80 -32.48 2.90
N ALA A 84 13.25 -33.21 1.88
CA ALA A 84 14.50 -33.95 1.97
C ALA A 84 15.70 -33.00 2.12
N SER A 85 16.85 -33.55 2.51
CA SER A 85 18.08 -32.76 2.61
C SER A 85 18.38 -32.03 1.29
N GLY A 86 18.53 -30.70 1.37
CA GLY A 86 18.80 -29.83 0.22
C GLY A 86 17.56 -29.41 -0.59
N GLU A 87 16.38 -29.94 -0.30
CA GLU A 87 15.15 -29.55 -0.99
C GLU A 87 14.58 -28.23 -0.49
N SER A 88 13.81 -27.57 -1.35
CA SER A 88 13.12 -26.32 -1.04
C SER A 88 11.66 -26.35 -1.46
N ALA A 89 10.83 -25.61 -0.73
CA ALA A 89 9.45 -25.31 -1.09
C ALA A 89 9.20 -23.80 -0.98
N THR A 90 8.40 -23.28 -1.91
CA THR A 90 7.96 -21.88 -1.95
C THR A 90 6.51 -21.80 -1.51
N PHE A 91 6.22 -20.91 -0.57
CA PHE A 91 4.87 -20.53 -0.17
C PHE A 91 4.58 -19.10 -0.65
N ALA A 92 3.31 -18.74 -0.77
CA ALA A 92 2.90 -17.40 -1.14
C ALA A 92 1.68 -16.93 -0.34
N ALA A 93 1.58 -15.61 -0.18
CA ALA A 93 0.41 -14.89 0.31
C ALA A 93 0.41 -13.48 -0.30
N ASP A 94 -0.73 -12.79 -0.27
CA ASP A 94 -0.82 -11.41 -0.74
C ASP A 94 -1.39 -10.45 0.31
N TYR A 95 -1.10 -9.17 0.09
CA TYR A 95 -1.66 -8.06 0.86
C TYR A 95 -2.08 -6.93 -0.10
N LEU A 96 -3.26 -6.36 0.15
CA LEU A 96 -3.75 -5.19 -0.58
C LEU A 96 -3.37 -3.93 0.21
N VAL A 97 -2.53 -3.07 -0.37
CA VAL A 97 -2.15 -1.81 0.25
C VAL A 97 -3.36 -0.90 0.33
N THR A 98 -3.67 -0.43 1.53
CA THR A 98 -4.85 0.39 1.80
C THR A 98 -4.52 1.88 1.79
N LEU A 99 -5.57 2.71 1.78
CA LEU A 99 -5.38 4.15 1.97
C LEU A 99 -4.82 4.46 3.36
N GLU A 100 -5.16 3.68 4.39
CA GLU A 100 -4.62 3.88 5.75
C GLU A 100 -3.11 3.64 5.79
N ASP A 101 -2.60 2.65 5.04
CA ASP A 101 -1.15 2.43 4.92
C ASP A 101 -0.47 3.60 4.22
N GLN A 102 -1.09 4.12 3.16
CA GLN A 102 -0.56 5.28 2.45
C GLN A 102 -0.57 6.53 3.32
N LEU A 103 -1.59 6.72 4.15
CA LEU A 103 -1.67 7.82 5.10
C LEU A 103 -0.68 7.66 6.26
N ALA A 104 -0.41 6.43 6.70
CA ALA A 104 0.65 6.14 7.67
C ALA A 104 2.05 6.47 7.12
N GLY A 105 2.23 6.35 5.80
CA GLY A 105 3.51 6.54 5.13
C GLY A 105 4.54 5.49 5.57
N GLY A 106 5.82 5.76 5.28
CA GLY A 106 6.91 4.88 5.69
C GLY A 106 6.89 3.51 4.99
N GLU A 107 7.16 2.46 5.76
CA GLU A 107 7.30 1.09 5.24
C GLU A 107 6.26 0.16 5.85
N ILE A 108 5.79 -0.78 5.03
CA ILE A 108 5.11 -1.98 5.50
C ILE A 108 6.19 -3.02 5.80
N THR A 109 6.20 -3.56 7.01
CA THR A 109 7.18 -4.56 7.47
C THR A 109 6.49 -5.87 7.83
N ASN A 110 7.04 -6.98 7.37
CA ASN A 110 6.39 -8.28 7.43
C ASN A 110 7.41 -9.38 7.75
N SER A 111 7.35 -9.96 8.96
CA SER A 111 8.23 -11.06 9.41
C SER A 111 7.50 -12.39 9.47
N ALA A 112 8.19 -13.49 9.20
CA ALA A 112 7.61 -14.82 9.26
C ALA A 112 8.60 -15.84 9.80
N ALA A 113 8.05 -16.94 10.32
CA ALA A 113 8.78 -18.13 10.70
C ALA A 113 8.43 -19.30 9.79
N ALA A 114 9.43 -20.09 9.43
CA ALA A 114 9.26 -21.43 8.90
C ALA A 114 9.62 -22.43 10.00
N SER A 115 8.85 -23.51 10.12
CA SER A 115 9.10 -24.57 11.10
C SER A 115 9.09 -25.93 10.43
N GLY A 116 9.79 -26.89 11.01
CA GLY A 116 9.79 -28.29 10.59
C GLY A 116 10.29 -29.22 11.69
N VAL A 117 10.04 -30.52 11.53
CA VAL A 117 10.44 -31.55 12.48
C VAL A 117 11.19 -32.65 11.75
N SER A 118 12.36 -33.07 12.24
CA SER A 118 13.04 -34.23 11.67
C SER A 118 12.28 -35.53 11.97
N PHE A 119 12.56 -36.60 11.22
CA PHE A 119 12.01 -37.93 11.54
C PHE A 119 12.52 -38.48 12.88
N GLY A 120 13.59 -37.91 13.44
CA GLY A 120 14.07 -38.18 14.80
C GLY A 120 13.36 -37.39 15.90
N GLY A 121 12.45 -36.48 15.55
CA GLY A 121 11.65 -35.68 16.50
C GLY A 121 12.25 -34.32 16.87
N GLU A 122 13.43 -33.97 16.36
CA GLU A 122 14.06 -32.66 16.59
C GLU A 122 13.31 -31.57 15.82
N GLN A 123 12.92 -30.48 16.49
CA GLN A 123 12.26 -29.32 15.88
C GLN A 123 13.28 -28.30 15.40
N VAL A 124 13.02 -27.66 14.27
CA VAL A 124 13.82 -26.55 13.73
C VAL A 124 12.93 -25.40 13.28
N GLN A 125 13.47 -24.19 13.36
CA GLN A 125 12.81 -22.97 12.91
C GLN A 125 13.81 -22.06 12.19
N ALA A 126 13.29 -21.25 11.28
CA ALA A 126 14.02 -20.17 10.61
C ALA A 126 13.11 -18.95 10.50
N HIS A 127 13.69 -17.75 10.54
CA HIS A 127 12.94 -16.48 10.49
C HIS A 127 13.45 -15.63 9.32
N SER A 128 12.56 -14.83 8.75
CA SER A 128 12.91 -13.86 7.72
C SER A 128 11.89 -12.73 7.70
N ASP A 129 12.36 -11.53 7.38
CA ASP A 129 11.54 -10.33 7.27
C ASP A 129 11.78 -9.63 5.93
N VAL A 130 10.82 -8.80 5.55
CA VAL A 130 10.94 -7.89 4.41
C VAL A 130 10.23 -6.58 4.76
N ALA A 131 10.76 -5.48 4.21
CA ALA A 131 10.15 -4.16 4.27
C ALA A 131 9.90 -3.64 2.86
N VAL A 132 8.77 -2.98 2.64
CA VAL A 132 8.47 -2.30 1.37
C VAL A 132 7.99 -0.88 1.63
N SER A 133 8.45 0.06 0.82
CA SER A 133 8.07 1.46 0.95
C SER A 133 6.68 1.74 0.38
N VAL A 134 5.91 2.57 1.08
CA VAL A 134 4.61 3.07 0.63
C VAL A 134 4.76 4.55 0.26
N ALA A 135 4.08 4.97 -0.79
CA ALA A 135 4.12 6.35 -1.27
C ALA A 135 3.64 7.30 -0.16
N LEU A 136 4.46 8.30 0.18
CA LEU A 136 4.09 9.28 1.19
C LEU A 136 2.83 10.07 0.78
N PRO A 137 1.98 10.44 1.75
CA PRO A 137 0.82 11.25 1.47
C PRO A 137 1.26 12.66 1.05
N ARG A 138 0.76 13.11 -0.10
CA ARG A 138 1.01 14.43 -0.69
C ARG A 138 -0.34 15.08 -1.01
N PRO A 139 -1.03 15.65 0.00
CA PRO A 139 -2.24 16.42 -0.26
C PRO A 139 -1.89 17.67 -1.06
N ALA A 140 -2.63 17.93 -2.13
CA ALA A 140 -2.47 19.14 -2.92
C ALA A 140 -3.80 19.48 -3.59
N ILE A 141 -4.08 20.77 -3.69
CA ILE A 141 -5.34 21.29 -4.23
C ILE A 141 -5.03 22.45 -5.17
N ASP A 142 -5.79 22.52 -6.25
CA ASP A 142 -5.75 23.60 -7.23
C ASP A 142 -7.14 24.24 -7.33
N LEU A 143 -7.16 25.56 -7.54
CA LEU A 143 -8.38 26.36 -7.63
C LEU A 143 -8.29 27.32 -8.80
N VAL A 144 -9.24 27.19 -9.73
CA VAL A 144 -9.38 28.11 -10.86
C VAL A 144 -10.68 28.88 -10.72
N LYS A 145 -10.59 30.22 -10.73
CA LYS A 145 -11.73 31.13 -10.80
C LYS A 145 -11.87 31.65 -12.22
N SER A 146 -13.06 31.54 -12.80
CA SER A 146 -13.34 32.02 -14.15
C SER A 146 -14.70 32.71 -14.25
N VAL A 147 -14.91 33.47 -15.35
CA VAL A 147 -16.22 34.04 -15.68
C VAL A 147 -16.96 33.05 -16.58
N ALA A 148 -18.10 32.56 -16.08
CA ALA A 148 -18.91 31.52 -16.70
C ALA A 148 -19.87 32.04 -17.78
N ASN A 149 -20.11 33.34 -17.82
CA ASN A 149 -21.02 33.96 -18.78
C ASN A 149 -20.33 35.04 -19.65
N ARG A 150 -21.09 35.55 -20.62
CA ARG A 150 -20.66 36.63 -21.53
C ARG A 150 -21.63 37.81 -21.40
N PRO A 151 -21.19 39.03 -21.73
CA PRO A 151 -22.09 40.19 -21.83
C PRO A 151 -23.26 39.89 -22.77
N ALA A 152 -24.43 40.48 -22.50
CA ALA A 152 -25.60 40.25 -23.35
C ALA A 152 -25.42 40.88 -24.73
N GLN A 153 -24.65 41.97 -24.82
CA GLN A 153 -24.30 42.65 -26.07
C GLN A 153 -22.85 43.17 -26.02
N GLY A 154 -22.15 43.12 -27.16
CA GLY A 154 -20.81 43.69 -27.30
C GLY A 154 -19.71 42.89 -26.58
N THR A 155 -18.66 43.59 -26.14
CA THR A 155 -17.43 42.98 -25.57
C THR A 155 -17.25 43.23 -24.07
N ALA A 156 -18.15 43.97 -23.41
CA ALA A 156 -18.05 44.32 -21.99
C ALA A 156 -19.42 44.25 -21.31
N PHE A 157 -19.43 43.85 -20.04
CA PHE A 157 -20.65 43.85 -19.21
C PHE A 157 -21.14 45.28 -18.99
N THR A 158 -22.46 45.49 -19.07
CA THR A 158 -23.08 46.80 -18.88
C THR A 158 -23.82 46.89 -17.54
N PRO A 159 -24.10 48.11 -17.01
CA PRO A 159 -24.80 48.26 -15.73
C PRO A 159 -26.13 47.50 -15.71
N GLY A 160 -26.34 46.69 -14.67
CA GLY A 160 -27.52 45.83 -14.52
C GLY A 160 -27.32 44.39 -15.01
N GLU A 161 -26.25 44.10 -15.76
CA GLU A 161 -25.86 42.72 -16.08
C GLU A 161 -25.16 42.05 -14.89
N ARG A 162 -25.37 40.74 -14.73
CA ARG A 162 -24.70 39.93 -13.71
C ARG A 162 -23.49 39.22 -14.31
N VAL A 163 -22.36 39.26 -13.62
CA VAL A 163 -21.19 38.43 -13.94
C VAL A 163 -21.29 37.15 -13.13
N GLN A 164 -21.38 36.00 -13.80
CA GLN A 164 -21.40 34.70 -13.15
C GLN A 164 -19.96 34.19 -13.04
N TYR A 165 -19.53 33.87 -11.83
CA TYR A 165 -18.24 33.25 -11.57
C TYR A 165 -18.39 31.75 -11.38
N GLU A 166 -17.43 31.00 -11.90
CA GLU A 166 -17.28 29.56 -11.69
C GLU A 166 -15.94 29.28 -11.02
N PHE A 167 -15.97 28.40 -10.02
CA PHE A 167 -14.81 27.96 -9.26
C PHE A 167 -14.61 26.46 -9.49
N THR A 168 -13.53 26.10 -10.18
CA THR A 168 -13.14 24.70 -10.38
C THR A 168 -12.09 24.33 -9.34
N VAL A 169 -12.42 23.36 -8.50
CA VAL A 169 -11.49 22.82 -7.49
C VAL A 169 -11.01 21.45 -7.95
N ARG A 170 -9.69 21.24 -7.96
CA ARG A 170 -9.08 19.96 -8.34
C ARG A 170 -8.15 19.47 -7.25
N ASN A 171 -8.34 18.23 -6.80
CA ASN A 171 -7.31 17.54 -6.03
C ASN A 171 -6.16 17.17 -6.97
N THR A 172 -4.99 17.73 -6.73
CA THR A 172 -3.75 17.44 -7.48
C THR A 172 -2.79 16.56 -6.67
N GLY A 173 -3.20 16.18 -5.46
CA GLY A 173 -2.48 15.27 -4.58
C GLY A 173 -2.74 13.79 -4.88
N ASN A 174 -2.08 12.93 -4.11
CA ASN A 174 -2.22 11.46 -4.21
C ASN A 174 -3.09 10.85 -3.09
N VAL A 175 -3.76 11.68 -2.30
CA VAL A 175 -4.67 11.26 -1.23
C VAL A 175 -6.00 12.04 -1.35
N PRO A 176 -7.14 11.45 -0.97
CA PRO A 176 -8.41 12.16 -0.95
C PRO A 176 -8.38 13.38 -0.03
N LEU A 177 -9.06 14.45 -0.42
CA LEU A 177 -9.27 15.64 0.41
C LEU A 177 -10.70 15.63 0.96
N SER A 178 -10.85 15.94 2.25
CA SER A 178 -12.15 16.11 2.92
C SER A 178 -12.38 17.57 3.28
N SER A 179 -13.64 17.97 3.45
CA SER A 179 -14.01 19.32 3.92
C SER A 179 -13.44 20.44 3.04
N VAL A 180 -13.41 20.22 1.72
CA VAL A 180 -12.99 21.23 0.75
C VAL A 180 -14.04 22.34 0.71
N ASN A 181 -13.61 23.56 1.03
CA ASN A 181 -14.44 24.77 1.01
C ASN A 181 -13.73 25.84 0.17
N VAL A 182 -14.50 26.62 -0.57
CA VAL A 182 -14.01 27.78 -1.32
C VAL A 182 -14.54 29.03 -0.64
N THR A 183 -13.64 29.94 -0.28
CA THR A 183 -13.97 31.24 0.30
C THR A 183 -13.47 32.32 -0.66
N GLU A 184 -14.36 33.24 -1.03
CA GLU A 184 -13.93 34.46 -1.73
C GLU A 184 -13.25 35.37 -0.72
N GLU A 185 -12.01 35.77 -1.01
CA GLU A 185 -11.24 36.70 -0.19
C GLU A 185 -11.44 38.15 -0.64
N SER A 186 -10.40 38.75 -1.23
CA SER A 186 -10.46 40.12 -1.73
C SER A 186 -11.18 40.16 -3.07
N PHE A 187 -12.37 40.76 -3.07
CA PHE A 187 -13.11 41.09 -4.28
C PHE A 187 -13.30 42.60 -4.34
N THR A 188 -12.74 43.25 -5.36
CA THR A 188 -12.78 44.70 -5.53
C THR A 188 -13.20 45.11 -6.94
N ASN A 189 -13.70 46.33 -7.08
CA ASN A 189 -13.95 46.96 -8.38
C ASN A 189 -12.71 47.71 -8.91
N GLY A 190 -12.82 48.34 -10.08
CA GLY A 190 -11.75 49.14 -10.68
C GLY A 190 -11.30 50.36 -9.85
N ASN A 191 -12.07 50.76 -8.84
CA ASN A 191 -11.73 51.82 -7.89
C ASN A 191 -11.12 51.28 -6.59
N LEU A 192 -10.82 49.97 -6.52
CA LEU A 192 -10.33 49.26 -5.32
C LEU A 192 -11.32 49.20 -4.16
N GLU A 193 -12.60 49.50 -4.39
CA GLU A 193 -13.64 49.36 -3.39
C GLU A 193 -14.06 47.90 -3.28
N SER A 194 -14.28 47.43 -2.05
CA SER A 194 -14.72 46.05 -1.80
C SER A 194 -16.12 45.79 -2.35
N VAL A 195 -16.26 44.67 -3.05
CA VAL A 195 -17.52 44.15 -3.60
C VAL A 195 -17.78 42.78 -2.98
N ARG A 196 -19.03 42.31 -3.02
CA ARG A 196 -19.42 40.99 -2.54
C ARG A 196 -20.12 40.21 -3.64
N LEU A 197 -20.03 38.89 -3.56
CA LEU A 197 -20.86 38.01 -4.39
C LEU A 197 -22.33 38.17 -3.97
N ASP A 198 -23.22 38.22 -4.94
CA ASP A 198 -24.67 38.35 -4.70
C ASP A 198 -25.31 37.04 -4.16
N GLY A 199 -24.59 35.92 -4.24
CA GLY A 199 -25.06 34.60 -3.82
C GLY A 199 -23.95 33.76 -3.18
N PRO A 200 -24.31 32.61 -2.57
CA PRO A 200 -23.34 31.72 -1.95
C PRO A 200 -22.41 31.09 -2.98
N ILE A 201 -21.19 30.77 -2.58
CA ILE A 201 -20.33 29.86 -3.33
C ILE A 201 -20.87 28.45 -3.11
N THR A 202 -21.41 27.85 -4.16
CA THR A 202 -21.88 26.46 -4.12
C THR A 202 -20.71 25.54 -4.44
N ALA A 203 -20.48 24.52 -3.59
CA ALA A 203 -19.49 23.50 -3.89
C ALA A 203 -19.84 22.79 -5.21
N PRO A 204 -18.84 22.38 -6.03
CA PRO A 204 -19.11 21.49 -7.14
C PRO A 204 -19.77 20.21 -6.61
N THR A 205 -20.80 19.70 -7.29
CA THR A 205 -21.19 18.29 -7.13
C THR A 205 -19.98 17.45 -7.48
N ALA A 206 -19.44 16.70 -6.51
CA ALA A 206 -18.20 15.95 -6.68
C ALA A 206 -18.17 15.19 -8.01
N SER A 207 -17.23 15.55 -8.91
CA SER A 207 -16.87 14.72 -10.06
C SER A 207 -15.61 13.96 -9.68
N THR A 208 -15.77 12.76 -9.14
CA THR A 208 -14.67 11.77 -9.13
C THR A 208 -14.49 11.27 -10.55
N GLU A 209 -13.58 11.86 -11.31
CA GLU A 209 -12.91 11.11 -12.37
C GLU A 209 -11.73 10.37 -11.71
N TYR A 210 -11.86 9.05 -11.65
CA TYR A 210 -10.76 8.11 -11.41
C TYR A 210 -10.21 7.67 -12.76
#